data_AF-X0VF30-F1
#
_entry.id   AF-X0VF30-F1
#
_cell.length_a   1.000
_cell.length_b   1.000
_cell.length_c   1.000
_cell.angle_alpha   90.00
_cell.angle_beta   90.00
_cell.angle_gamma   90.00
#
_symmetry.space_group_name_H-M   'P 1'
#
loop_
_entity.id
_entity.type
_entity.pdbx_description
1 polymer ?
#
loop_
_entity_poly.entity_id
_entity_poly.type
_entity_poly.pdbx_seq_one_letter_code
_entity_poly.pdbx_strand_id
1 'polypeptide(L)'
;MKIRKGFVSNSSSSSFVVAFPEKPTDIVHVKRMMFGADKKFPNPYPGLRDGCPEEYDTMMIATTVFNDLKEQTPNDMENIIDGCEGWLEGAPDRDITIDYQSEPEKWREEWDKYEKEIDAYTKDYAENFMKVRKKMFVYTFEYSDNDGDYSCTLEHGGIFDKLDHVRVSRH
;
A
#
# COMPACT_ATOMS: atom_id res chain seq x y z
N MET A 1 11.62 23.33 3.43
CA MET A 1 10.92 22.27 4.19
C MET A 1 9.54 22.07 3.56
N LYS A 2 9.36 21.00 2.78
CA LYS A 2 8.00 20.52 2.49
C LYS A 2 7.53 19.88 3.80
N ILE A 3 6.49 20.43 4.41
CA ILE A 3 5.89 19.84 5.60
C ILE A 3 5.24 18.54 5.12
N ARG A 4 5.86 17.39 5.45
CA ARG A 4 5.22 16.09 5.32
C ARG A 4 3.96 16.15 6.18
N LYS A 5 2.78 16.19 5.55
CA LYS A 5 1.50 16.15 6.27
C LYS A 5 1.15 14.72 6.67
N GLY A 6 2.14 13.98 7.19
CA GLY A 6 1.89 12.79 7.97
C GLY A 6 1.77 13.23 9.42
N PHE A 7 0.56 13.55 9.87
CA PHE A 7 0.30 13.37 11.28
C PHE A 7 0.62 11.89 11.54
N VAL A 8 1.51 11.61 12.49
CA VAL A 8 1.73 10.26 13.01
C VAL A 8 0.43 9.90 13.73
N SER A 9 -0.57 9.43 12.99
CA SER A 9 -1.70 8.76 13.60
C SER A 9 -1.18 7.39 14.01
N ASN A 10 -1.46 6.99 15.24
CA ASN A 10 -1.22 5.64 15.73
C ASN A 10 -2.09 4.58 15.01
N SER A 11 -2.60 4.88 13.82
CA SER A 11 -3.32 3.98 12.95
C SER A 11 -2.33 3.30 12.03
N SER A 12 -2.12 2.00 12.21
CA SER A 12 -1.52 1.18 11.15
C SER A 12 -2.37 1.38 9.89
N SER A 13 -1.75 1.91 8.85
CA SER A 13 -2.38 1.96 7.54
C SER A 13 -1.33 1.66 6.49
N SER A 14 -1.78 1.03 5.42
CA SER A 14 -0.95 0.73 4.28
C SER A 14 -1.56 1.35 3.03
N SER A 15 -0.71 1.98 2.23
CA SER A 15 -1.04 2.40 0.88
C SER A 15 -0.57 1.33 -0.11
N PHE A 16 -1.33 1.14 -1.19
CA PHE A 16 -1.02 0.18 -2.24
C PHE A 16 -1.05 0.90 -3.58
N VAL A 17 0.07 0.92 -4.29
CA VAL A 17 0.11 1.37 -5.68
C VAL A 17 0.00 0.14 -6.57
N VAL A 18 -1.13 -0.02 -7.25
CA VAL A 18 -1.51 -1.24 -7.96
C VAL A 18 -1.66 -0.97 -9.46
N ALA A 19 -1.01 -1.78 -10.28
CA ALA A 19 -1.06 -1.69 -11.74
C ALA A 19 -2.02 -2.74 -12.32
N PHE A 20 -3.10 -2.26 -12.93
CA PHE A 20 -4.07 -3.10 -13.64
C PHE A 20 -3.67 -3.23 -15.13
N PRO A 21 -3.65 -4.46 -15.68
CA PRO A 21 -3.28 -4.69 -17.07
C PRO A 21 -4.29 -4.11 -18.07
N GLU A 22 -5.54 -3.96 -17.64
CA GLU A 22 -6.65 -3.40 -18.41
C GLU A 22 -7.43 -2.41 -17.53
N LYS A 23 -8.19 -1.50 -18.15
CA LYS A 23 -9.03 -0.57 -17.41
C LYS A 23 -10.11 -1.36 -16.65
N PRO A 24 -10.21 -1.25 -15.32
CA PRO A 24 -11.33 -1.82 -14.59
C PRO A 24 -12.66 -1.23 -15.07
N THR A 25 -13.61 -2.07 -15.49
CA THR A 25 -14.91 -1.64 -16.04
C THR A 25 -16.08 -1.94 -15.12
N ASP A 26 -15.99 -3.00 -14.34
CA ASP A 26 -17.03 -3.52 -13.46
C ASP A 26 -16.43 -4.45 -12.40
N ILE A 27 -17.26 -4.83 -11.42
CA ILE A 27 -16.86 -5.68 -10.28
C ILE A 27 -16.37 -7.05 -10.75
N VAL A 28 -17.00 -7.64 -11.77
CA VAL A 28 -16.63 -8.98 -12.27
C VAL A 28 -15.26 -8.93 -12.92
N HIS A 29 -14.97 -7.85 -13.64
CA HIS A 29 -13.66 -7.61 -14.24
C HIS A 29 -12.58 -7.46 -13.16
N VAL A 30 -12.81 -6.63 -12.13
CA VAL A 30 -11.88 -6.48 -11.00
C VAL A 30 -11.64 -7.80 -10.29
N LYS A 31 -12.70 -8.54 -9.96
CA LYS A 31 -12.62 -9.86 -9.33
C LYS A 31 -11.77 -10.82 -10.16
N ARG A 32 -11.96 -10.84 -11.48
CA ARG A 32 -11.19 -11.70 -12.39
C ARG A 32 -9.71 -11.34 -12.36
N MET A 33 -9.37 -10.05 -12.36
CA MET A 33 -7.99 -9.57 -12.32
C MET A 33 -7.30 -9.88 -10.98
N MET A 34 -7.99 -9.66 -9.86
CA MET A 34 -7.41 -9.88 -8.51
C MET A 34 -7.38 -11.35 -8.09
N PHE A 35 -8.41 -12.12 -8.42
CA PHE A 35 -8.64 -13.44 -7.83
C PHE A 35 -8.81 -14.55 -8.87
N GLY A 36 -9.03 -14.24 -10.16
CA GLY A 36 -9.26 -15.25 -11.19
C GLY A 36 -10.55 -16.02 -10.96
N ALA A 37 -10.46 -17.36 -10.87
CA ALA A 37 -11.62 -18.23 -10.63
C ALA A 37 -12.00 -18.37 -9.14
N ASP A 38 -11.11 -17.97 -8.22
CA ASP A 38 -11.26 -18.20 -6.79
C ASP A 38 -12.52 -17.50 -6.27
N LYS A 39 -13.30 -18.20 -5.44
CA LYS A 39 -14.55 -17.64 -4.88
C LYS A 39 -14.32 -17.04 -3.50
N LYS A 40 -13.33 -17.54 -2.79
CA LYS A 40 -13.02 -17.21 -1.40
C LYS A 40 -11.58 -16.73 -1.28
N PHE A 41 -11.36 -15.86 -0.30
CA PHE A 41 -10.06 -15.33 0.06
C PHE A 41 -9.83 -15.60 1.54
N PRO A 42 -8.70 -16.20 1.93
CA PRO A 42 -8.44 -16.53 3.32
C PRO A 42 -8.33 -15.26 4.16
N ASN A 43 -8.94 -15.27 5.35
CA ASN A 43 -8.67 -14.24 6.34
C ASN A 43 -7.26 -14.48 6.91
N PRO A 44 -6.35 -13.49 6.93
CA PRO A 44 -5.00 -13.66 7.50
C PRO A 44 -5.03 -13.94 9.00
N TYR A 45 -6.11 -13.60 9.69
CA TYR A 45 -6.22 -13.75 11.14
C TYR A 45 -7.58 -14.32 11.57
N PRO A 46 -7.89 -15.56 11.21
CA PRO A 46 -9.15 -16.18 11.58
C PRO A 46 -9.24 -16.35 13.10
N GLY A 47 -10.43 -16.13 13.66
CA GLY A 47 -10.69 -16.35 15.09
C GLY A 47 -10.03 -15.36 16.06
N LEU A 48 -9.43 -14.26 15.58
CA LEU A 48 -8.97 -13.17 16.46
C LEU A 48 -10.09 -12.56 17.29
N ARG A 49 -11.33 -12.59 16.78
CA ARG A 49 -12.53 -12.08 17.43
C ARG A 49 -13.69 -13.06 17.26
N ASP A 50 -14.61 -13.09 18.21
CA ASP A 50 -15.83 -13.89 18.10
C ASP A 50 -16.64 -13.47 16.87
N GLY A 51 -16.94 -14.43 16.00
CA GLY A 51 -17.66 -14.20 14.74
C GLY A 51 -16.78 -13.77 13.56
N CYS A 52 -15.46 -13.73 13.73
CA CYS A 52 -14.50 -13.50 12.66
C CYS A 52 -14.53 -14.67 11.65
N PRO A 53 -14.80 -14.44 10.36
CA PRO A 53 -14.88 -15.52 9.37
C PRO A 53 -13.48 -16.05 9.01
N GLU A 54 -13.40 -17.33 8.67
CA GLU A 54 -12.18 -17.97 8.15
C GLU A 54 -11.79 -17.44 6.75
N GLU A 55 -12.79 -17.02 5.97
CA GLU A 55 -12.63 -16.59 4.59
C GLU A 55 -13.69 -15.56 4.20
N TYR A 56 -13.32 -14.66 3.30
CA TYR A 56 -14.21 -13.66 2.71
C TYR A 56 -14.57 -14.02 1.28
N ASP A 57 -15.74 -13.56 0.81
CA ASP A 57 -16.10 -13.72 -0.59
C ASP A 57 -15.28 -12.78 -1.47
N THR A 58 -14.64 -13.31 -2.51
CA THR A 58 -13.84 -12.52 -3.45
C THR A 58 -14.66 -11.46 -4.19
N MET A 59 -15.97 -11.67 -4.38
CA MET A 59 -16.85 -10.64 -4.95
C MET A 59 -17.07 -9.49 -3.98
N MET A 60 -17.07 -9.75 -2.67
CA MET A 60 -17.17 -8.71 -1.65
C MET A 60 -15.93 -7.81 -1.69
N ILE A 61 -14.74 -8.40 -1.68
CA ILE A 61 -13.47 -7.65 -1.76
C ILE A 61 -13.39 -6.88 -3.08
N ALA A 62 -13.68 -7.53 -4.20
CA ALA A 62 -13.70 -6.86 -5.51
C ALA A 62 -14.72 -5.72 -5.60
N THR A 63 -15.85 -5.81 -4.88
CA THR A 63 -16.83 -4.73 -4.81
C THR A 63 -16.26 -3.52 -4.06
N THR A 64 -15.58 -3.73 -2.94
CA THR A 64 -14.89 -2.66 -2.21
C THR A 64 -13.87 -1.97 -3.12
N VAL A 65 -12.93 -2.74 -3.69
CA VAL A 65 -11.89 -2.20 -4.58
C VAL A 65 -12.50 -1.47 -5.79
N PHE A 66 -13.55 -2.01 -6.40
CA PHE A 66 -14.19 -1.36 -7.55
C PHE A 66 -14.92 -0.06 -7.16
N ASN A 67 -15.46 0.04 -5.95
CA ASN A 67 -16.03 1.30 -5.48
C ASN A 67 -14.94 2.34 -5.25
N ASP A 68 -13.81 1.97 -4.66
CA ASP A 68 -12.65 2.86 -4.50
C ASP A 68 -12.13 3.35 -5.86
N LEU A 69 -12.12 2.47 -6.87
CA LEU A 69 -11.72 2.80 -8.24
C LEU A 69 -12.62 3.83 -8.93
N LYS A 70 -13.93 3.87 -8.63
CA LYS A 70 -14.86 4.81 -9.27
C LYS A 70 -14.59 6.25 -8.92
N GLU A 71 -14.07 6.47 -7.73
CA GLU A 71 -13.73 7.80 -7.20
C GLU A 71 -12.33 8.26 -7.64
N GLN A 72 -11.63 7.45 -8.43
CA GLN A 72 -10.25 7.69 -8.84
C GLN A 72 -10.10 7.81 -10.36
N THR A 73 -9.11 8.57 -10.78
CA THR A 73 -8.52 8.45 -12.11
C THR A 73 -7.18 7.71 -12.01
N PRO A 74 -6.71 7.02 -13.05
CA PRO A 74 -5.36 6.44 -13.04
C PRO A 74 -4.31 7.49 -12.69
N ASN A 75 -3.39 7.14 -11.81
CA ASN A 75 -2.34 8.02 -11.34
C ASN A 75 -1.34 8.37 -12.44
N ASP A 76 -0.83 9.59 -12.37
CA ASP A 76 0.39 9.99 -13.05
C ASP A 76 1.63 9.73 -12.17
N MET A 77 2.80 10.10 -12.67
CA MET A 77 4.07 9.88 -11.95
C MET A 77 4.12 10.60 -10.61
N GLU A 78 3.56 11.82 -10.52
CA GLU A 78 3.59 12.63 -9.30
C GLU A 78 2.75 11.96 -8.21
N ASN A 79 1.53 11.54 -8.55
CA ASN A 79 0.65 10.84 -7.61
C ASN A 79 1.20 9.47 -7.16
N ILE A 80 2.02 8.80 -7.99
CA ILE A 80 2.68 7.55 -7.58
C ILE A 80 3.82 7.82 -6.62
N ILE A 81 4.62 8.86 -6.85
CA ILE A 81 5.68 9.25 -5.92
C ILE A 81 5.07 9.60 -4.56
N ASP A 82 3.98 10.38 -4.57
CA ASP A 82 3.23 10.74 -3.36
C ASP A 82 2.61 9.50 -2.69
N GLY A 83 2.06 8.56 -3.49
CA GLY A 83 1.54 7.28 -2.99
C GLY A 83 2.59 6.37 -2.37
N CYS A 84 3.86 6.55 -2.74
CA CYS A 84 5.00 5.85 -2.17
C CYS A 84 5.67 6.59 -1.00
N GLU A 85 5.09 7.69 -0.51
CA GLU A 85 5.52 8.33 0.73
C GLU A 85 5.21 7.43 1.94
N GLY A 86 6.25 6.82 2.51
CA GLY A 86 6.18 5.89 3.65
C GLY A 86 7.31 4.86 3.59
N TRP A 87 7.20 3.79 4.37
CA TRP A 87 8.12 2.66 4.28
C TRP A 87 7.68 1.74 3.13
N LEU A 88 8.36 1.85 2.00
CA LEU A 88 8.14 1.01 0.82
C LEU A 88 8.61 -0.42 1.12
N GLU A 89 7.74 -1.41 0.91
CA GLU A 89 8.10 -2.81 1.12
C GLU A 89 9.31 -3.22 0.25
N GLY A 90 10.32 -3.82 0.89
CA GLY A 90 11.57 -4.19 0.23
C GLY A 90 12.59 -3.05 0.07
N ALA A 91 12.31 -1.86 0.61
CA ALA A 91 13.35 -0.84 0.79
C ALA A 91 14.50 -1.41 1.65
N PRO A 92 15.76 -1.01 1.38
CA PRO A 92 16.89 -1.51 2.13
C PRO A 92 16.76 -1.14 3.61
N ASP A 93 16.65 -2.14 4.47
CA ASP A 93 16.73 -1.96 5.92
C ASP A 93 18.11 -1.38 6.26
N ARG A 94 18.11 -0.20 6.87
CA ARG A 94 19.27 0.26 7.61
C ARG A 94 18.99 0.03 9.09
N ASP A 95 19.91 -0.66 9.75
CA ASP A 95 20.09 -0.57 11.19
C ASP A 95 20.51 0.89 11.51
N ILE A 96 19.54 1.80 11.53
CA ILE A 96 19.75 3.08 12.18
C ILE A 96 19.64 2.77 13.67
N THR A 97 20.74 2.34 14.26
CA THR A 97 20.87 2.35 15.72
C THR A 97 20.94 3.81 16.14
N ILE A 98 19.78 4.43 16.29
CA ILE A 98 19.65 5.79 16.80
C ILE A 98 20.04 5.70 18.27
N ASP A 99 21.24 6.15 18.58
CA ASP A 99 21.62 6.37 19.96
C ASP A 99 20.83 7.59 20.46
N TYR A 100 19.65 7.34 21.01
CA TYR A 100 18.82 8.36 21.64
C TYR A 100 19.51 9.03 22.84
N GLN A 101 20.67 8.55 23.29
CA GLN A 101 21.52 9.18 24.30
C GLN A 101 22.56 10.15 23.70
N SER A 102 22.70 10.19 22.37
CA SER A 102 23.58 11.12 21.65
C SER A 102 23.00 12.55 21.58
N GLU A 103 23.86 13.53 21.30
CA GLU A 103 23.45 14.94 21.20
C GLU A 103 22.33 15.12 20.15
N PRO A 104 21.28 15.90 20.45
CA PRO A 104 20.09 16.04 19.59
C PRO A 104 20.35 16.41 18.13
N GLU A 105 21.48 17.06 17.86
CA GLU A 105 21.88 17.50 16.52
C GLU A 105 22.40 16.34 15.67
N LYS A 106 23.08 15.34 16.27
CA LYS A 106 23.71 14.23 15.55
C LYS A 106 22.69 13.25 14.99
N TRP A 107 21.72 12.81 15.80
CA TRP A 107 20.68 11.93 15.29
C TRP A 107 19.81 12.63 14.25
N ARG A 108 19.55 13.95 14.39
CA ARG A 108 18.82 14.72 13.36
C ARG A 108 19.53 14.71 12.02
N GLU A 109 20.84 14.91 11.99
CA GLU A 109 21.62 14.84 10.74
C GLU A 109 21.59 13.44 10.10
N GLU A 110 21.68 12.38 10.92
CA GLU A 110 21.57 11.00 10.43
C GLU A 110 20.17 10.69 9.88
N TRP A 111 19.12 11.15 10.55
CA TRP A 111 17.74 11.06 10.09
C TRP A 111 17.51 11.83 8.78
N ASP A 112 17.97 13.07 8.67
CA ASP A 112 17.87 13.87 7.44
C ASP A 112 18.57 13.19 6.25
N LYS A 113 19.70 12.53 6.51
CA LYS A 113 20.42 11.75 5.49
C LYS A 113 19.63 10.53 5.06
N TYR A 114 19.08 9.78 6.03
CA TYR A 114 18.24 8.63 5.77
C TYR A 114 16.99 9.01 4.97
N GLU A 115 16.28 10.08 5.34
CA GLU A 115 15.11 10.56 4.61
C GLU A 115 15.44 10.87 3.15
N LYS A 116 16.56 11.55 2.87
CA LYS A 116 16.98 11.86 1.49
C LYS A 116 17.29 10.61 0.67
N GLU A 117 17.87 9.59 1.30
CA GLU A 117 18.19 8.33 0.62
C GLU A 117 16.92 7.53 0.32
N ILE A 118 15.98 7.46 1.27
CA ILE A 118 14.67 6.85 1.06
C ILE A 118 13.89 7.59 -0.02
N ASP A 119 13.85 8.92 0.00
CA ASP A 119 13.18 9.71 -1.03
C ASP A 119 13.76 9.45 -2.42
N ALA A 120 15.09 9.35 -2.52
CA ALA A 120 15.77 9.00 -3.77
C ALA A 120 15.44 7.58 -4.23
N TYR A 121 15.42 6.61 -3.31
CA TYR A 121 15.05 5.23 -3.61
C TYR A 121 13.60 5.12 -4.07
N THR A 122 12.66 5.73 -3.34
CA THR A 122 11.23 5.78 -3.67
C THR A 122 11.01 6.39 -5.05
N LYS A 123 11.71 7.48 -5.37
CA LYS A 123 11.62 8.11 -6.68
C LYS A 123 12.12 7.19 -7.79
N ASP A 124 13.30 6.57 -7.62
CA ASP A 124 13.84 5.64 -8.63
C ASP A 124 12.92 4.42 -8.80
N TYR A 125 12.39 3.90 -7.70
CA TYR A 125 11.41 2.81 -7.72
C TYR A 125 10.14 3.21 -8.47
N ALA A 126 9.51 4.34 -8.14
CA ALA A 126 8.31 4.85 -8.82
C ALA A 126 8.55 5.06 -10.32
N GLU A 127 9.70 5.63 -10.68
CA GLU A 127 10.08 5.82 -12.07
C GLU A 127 10.21 4.48 -12.81
N ASN A 128 10.91 3.50 -12.22
CA ASN A 128 11.07 2.18 -12.79
C ASN A 128 9.74 1.42 -12.85
N PHE A 129 8.89 1.57 -11.82
CA PHE A 129 7.56 0.99 -11.74
C PHE A 129 6.73 1.41 -12.97
N MET A 130 6.67 2.72 -13.23
CA MET A 130 5.94 3.29 -14.36
C MET A 130 6.58 3.00 -15.73
N LYS A 131 7.91 3.02 -15.84
CA LYS A 131 8.62 2.72 -17.10
C LYS A 131 8.30 1.32 -17.60
N VAL A 132 8.31 0.32 -16.72
CA VAL A 132 7.99 -1.06 -17.04
C VAL A 132 6.49 -1.23 -17.34
N ARG A 133 5.63 -0.41 -16.71
CA ARG A 133 4.17 -0.54 -16.75
C ARG A 133 3.47 0.53 -17.58
N LYS A 134 4.16 1.12 -18.57
CA LYS A 134 3.71 2.28 -19.38
C LYS A 134 2.33 2.13 -20.08
N LYS A 135 1.78 0.92 -20.16
CA LYS A 135 0.47 0.62 -20.75
C LYS A 135 -0.60 0.18 -19.74
N MET A 136 -0.28 0.18 -18.45
CA MET A 136 -1.16 -0.27 -17.37
C MET A 136 -1.89 0.92 -16.75
N PHE A 137 -2.99 0.63 -16.06
CA PHE A 137 -3.78 1.60 -15.31
C PHE A 137 -3.38 1.50 -13.85
N VAL A 138 -2.66 2.50 -13.35
CA VAL A 138 -2.11 2.50 -11.98
C VAL A 138 -3.02 3.29 -11.06
N TYR A 139 -3.34 2.75 -9.89
CA TYR A 139 -4.21 3.38 -8.87
C TYR A 139 -3.58 3.25 -7.49
N THR A 140 -4.01 4.09 -6.55
CA THR A 140 -3.58 4.03 -5.14
C THR A 140 -4.77 3.66 -4.26
N PHE A 141 -4.57 2.68 -3.38
CA PHE A 141 -5.54 2.29 -2.37
C PHE A 141 -4.97 2.54 -0.99
N GLU A 142 -5.82 2.90 -0.02
CA GLU A 142 -5.42 3.08 1.37
C GLU A 142 -6.36 2.26 2.25
N TYR A 143 -5.79 1.32 2.99
CA TYR A 143 -6.52 0.47 3.92
C TYR A 143 -5.89 0.51 5.31
N SER A 144 -6.72 0.43 6.34
CA SER A 144 -6.31 0.44 7.75
C SER A 144 -7.06 -0.65 8.52
N ASP A 145 -6.35 -1.36 9.39
CA ASP A 145 -6.85 -2.43 10.26
C ASP A 145 -7.76 -1.93 11.40
N ASN A 146 -7.88 -0.61 11.57
CA ASN A 146 -8.68 0.02 12.62
C ASN A 146 -10.18 -0.25 12.52
N ASP A 147 -10.69 -0.54 11.31
CA ASP A 147 -12.11 -0.70 11.05
C ASP A 147 -12.59 -2.16 11.16
N GLY A 148 -11.75 -3.04 11.70
CA GLY A 148 -12.09 -4.42 12.04
C GLY A 148 -11.53 -5.47 11.08
N ASP A 149 -11.93 -6.72 11.28
CA ASP A 149 -11.30 -7.91 10.68
C ASP A 149 -11.30 -7.89 9.14
N TYR A 150 -12.37 -7.34 8.54
CA TYR A 150 -12.44 -7.17 7.09
C TYR A 150 -11.40 -6.18 6.59
N SER A 151 -11.28 -5.01 7.23
CA SER A 151 -10.30 -3.99 6.86
C SER A 151 -8.86 -4.46 7.12
N CYS A 152 -8.65 -5.24 8.18
CA CYS A 152 -7.38 -5.93 8.43
C CYS A 152 -7.04 -6.92 7.30
N THR A 153 -8.03 -7.62 6.74
CA THR A 153 -7.83 -8.46 5.55
C THR A 153 -7.46 -7.64 4.31
N LEU A 154 -8.06 -6.46 4.12
CA LEU A 154 -7.70 -5.59 3.01
C LEU A 154 -6.27 -5.06 3.13
N GLU A 155 -5.82 -4.73 4.35
CA GLU A 155 -4.48 -4.20 4.60
C GLU A 155 -3.38 -5.28 4.63
N HIS A 156 -3.62 -6.44 5.25
CA HIS A 156 -2.58 -7.44 5.51
C HIS A 156 -2.77 -8.74 4.75
N GLY A 157 -3.91 -8.94 4.10
CA GLY A 157 -4.26 -10.23 3.50
C GLY A 157 -3.56 -10.54 2.18
N GLY A 158 -2.93 -9.56 1.51
CA GLY A 158 -2.34 -9.77 0.18
C GLY A 158 -3.38 -9.79 -0.95
N ILE A 159 -4.45 -8.97 -0.83
CA ILE A 159 -5.56 -8.97 -1.80
C ILE A 159 -5.13 -8.58 -3.23
N PHE A 160 -3.93 -7.98 -3.38
CA PHE A 160 -3.36 -7.56 -4.65
C PHE A 160 -2.24 -8.49 -5.17
N ASP A 161 -1.95 -9.62 -4.54
CA ASP A 161 -0.80 -10.49 -4.87
C ASP A 161 -0.78 -11.03 -6.32
N LYS A 162 -1.93 -11.10 -6.98
CA LYS A 162 -2.02 -11.49 -8.41
C LYS A 162 -1.85 -10.32 -9.38
N LEU A 163 -1.79 -9.10 -8.86
CA LEU A 163 -1.52 -7.87 -9.59
C LEU A 163 -0.13 -7.37 -9.25
N ASP A 164 0.43 -6.66 -10.21
CA ASP A 164 1.70 -6.00 -10.01
C ASP A 164 1.46 -4.75 -9.13
N HIS A 165 2.02 -4.74 -7.93
CA HIS A 165 1.75 -3.70 -6.95
C HIS A 165 2.96 -3.46 -6.04
N VAL A 166 2.91 -2.34 -5.32
CA VAL A 166 3.79 -2.10 -4.18
C VAL A 166 2.96 -1.68 -2.98
N ARG A 167 3.33 -2.19 -1.81
CA ARG A 167 2.79 -1.79 -0.53
C ARG A 167 3.73 -0.79 0.13
N VAL A 168 3.13 0.23 0.72
CA VAL A 168 3.81 1.32 1.44
C VAL A 168 3.19 1.37 2.82
N SER A 169 3.98 1.03 3.83
CA SER A 169 3.53 1.07 5.20
C SER A 169 3.64 2.48 5.76
N ARG A 170 2.59 2.96 6.42
CA ARG A 170 2.52 4.25 7.10
C ARG A 170 2.41 4.03 8.61
N HIS A 171 3.49 3.52 9.19
CA HIS A 171 3.71 3.41 10.64
C HIS A 171 4.57 4.55 11.17
#